data_AF-A0AA42XRZ1-F1
#
_entry.id   AF-A0AA42XRZ1-F1
#
_cell.length_a   1.000
_cell.length_b   1.000
_cell.length_c   1.000
_cell.angle_alpha   90.00
_cell.angle_beta   90.00
_cell.angle_gamma   90.00
#
_symmetry.space_group_name_H-M   'P 1'
#
loop_
_entity.id
_entity.type
_entity.pdbx_description
1 polymer ?
#
loop_
_entity_poly.entity_id
_entity_poly.type
_entity_poly.pdbx_seq_one_letter_code
_entity_poly.pdbx_strand_id
1 'polypeptide(L)'
;VKSIVEITQAANGTLTGKVVDILHSDKGPNPVCDGCEGANKNKPVKGMTILWNLKADGANKWSGGTILDPANGKTYKSKMELQPGGTRLDVSGCIAFICRAQTWQRE
;
A
#
# COMPACT_ATOMS: atom_id res chain seq x y z
N VAL A 1 2.59 6.70 -8.79
CA VAL A 1 1.44 7.56 -8.46
C VAL A 1 1.59 8.00 -7.01
N LYS A 2 1.54 9.30 -6.72
CA LYS A 2 1.52 9.81 -5.35
C LYS A 2 0.07 9.89 -4.91
N SER A 3 -0.25 9.33 -3.74
CA SER A 3 -1.62 9.16 -3.28
C SER A 3 -1.71 9.21 -1.76
N ILE A 4 -2.93 9.45 -1.26
CA ILE A 4 -3.29 9.27 0.14
C ILE A 4 -3.88 7.88 0.29
N VAL A 5 -3.40 7.14 1.29
CA VAL A 5 -3.82 5.77 1.57
C VAL A 5 -4.37 5.72 2.99
N GLU A 6 -5.63 5.31 3.11
CA GLU A 6 -6.25 5.06 4.39
C GLU A 6 -5.92 3.64 4.85
N ILE A 7 -5.32 3.51 6.02
CA ILE A 7 -5.02 2.22 6.66
C ILE A 7 -6.11 1.91 7.70
N THR A 8 -6.76 0.76 7.57
CA THR A 8 -7.81 0.31 8.48
C THR A 8 -7.52 -1.09 9.00
N GLN A 9 -7.98 -1.36 10.22
CA GLN A 9 -7.94 -2.71 10.79
C GLN A 9 -9.25 -3.44 10.48
N ALA A 10 -9.15 -4.59 9.84
CA ALA A 10 -10.27 -5.48 9.59
C ALA A 10 -10.69 -6.22 10.87
N ALA A 11 -11.90 -6.79 10.87
CA ALA A 11 -12.45 -7.53 12.02
C ALA A 11 -11.58 -8.72 12.48
N ASN A 12 -10.78 -9.29 11.58
CA ASN A 12 -9.83 -10.37 11.87
C ASN A 12 -8.47 -9.87 12.39
N GLY A 13 -8.35 -8.57 12.69
CA GLY A 13 -7.15 -7.94 13.22
C GLY A 13 -6.08 -7.58 12.19
N THR A 14 -6.25 -7.93 10.91
CA THR A 14 -5.28 -7.56 9.87
C THR A 14 -5.45 -6.11 9.43
N LEU A 15 -4.37 -5.48 8.99
CA LEU A 15 -4.43 -4.18 8.34
C LEU A 15 -4.68 -4.31 6.84
N THR A 16 -5.48 -3.38 6.33
CA THR A 16 -5.71 -3.15 4.91
C THR A 16 -5.45 -1.69 4.58
N GLY A 17 -5.11 -1.39 3.33
CA GLY A 17 -4.87 -0.03 2.88
C GLY A 17 -5.55 0.24 1.56
N LYS A 18 -6.35 1.31 1.52
CA LYS A 18 -7.13 1.73 0.36
C LYS A 18 -6.69 3.11 -0.09
N VAL A 19 -6.48 3.28 -1.39
CA VAL A 19 -6.22 4.59 -1.97
C VAL A 19 -7.48 5.44 -1.87
N VAL A 20 -7.44 6.51 -1.10
CA VAL A 20 -8.59 7.42 -0.92
C VAL A 20 -8.46 8.67 -1.76
N ASP A 21 -7.23 9.07 -2.13
CA ASP A 21 -7.04 10.20 -3.03
C ASP A 21 -5.75 10.11 -3.87
N ILE A 22 -5.73 10.83 -5.00
CA ILE A 22 -4.60 10.90 -5.93
C ILE A 22 -4.01 12.31 -5.88
N LEU A 23 -2.78 12.42 -5.37
CA LEU A 23 -2.07 13.69 -5.28
C LEU A 23 -1.35 14.04 -6.58
N HIS A 24 -0.78 13.04 -7.25
CA HIS A 24 -0.05 13.25 -8.51
C HIS A 24 0.09 11.95 -9.33
N SER A 25 -0.09 12.05 -10.64
CA SER A 25 0.15 10.97 -11.61
C SER A 25 0.46 11.52 -13.00
N ASP A 26 1.39 10.85 -13.70
CA ASP A 26 1.70 11.13 -15.11
C ASP A 26 0.57 10.69 -16.08
N LYS A 27 -0.44 9.95 -15.59
CA LYS A 27 -1.58 9.45 -16.37
C LYS A 27 -2.85 10.30 -16.16
N GLY A 28 -2.71 11.51 -15.63
CA GLY A 28 -3.82 12.42 -15.34
C GLY A 28 -4.47 12.20 -13.95
N PRO A 29 -5.57 12.92 -13.65
CA PRO A 29 -6.15 12.97 -12.30
C PRO A 29 -6.86 11.67 -11.87
N ASN A 30 -7.26 10.83 -12.82
CA ASN A 30 -7.98 9.58 -12.59
C ASN A 30 -7.23 8.40 -13.24
N PRO A 31 -6.01 8.08 -12.78
CA PRO A 31 -5.25 7.00 -13.38
C PRO A 31 -5.95 5.65 -13.15
N VAL A 32 -5.85 4.77 -14.14
CA VAL A 32 -6.23 3.36 -14.02
C VAL A 32 -4.99 2.49 -13.87
N CYS A 33 -5.11 1.32 -13.23
CA CYS A 33 -4.03 0.35 -13.19
C CYS A 33 -4.05 -0.54 -14.45
N ASP A 34 -3.43 -0.06 -15.52
CA ASP A 34 -3.27 -0.77 -16.80
C ASP A 34 -2.32 -1.97 -16.71
N GLY A 35 -1.29 -1.88 -15.87
CA GLY A 35 -0.35 -2.97 -15.60
C GLY A 35 -0.89 -4.05 -14.66
N CYS A 36 -2.01 -3.79 -13.96
CA CYS A 36 -2.61 -4.77 -13.06
C CYS A 36 -3.24 -5.94 -13.85
N GLU A 37 -3.34 -7.08 -13.17
CA GLU A 37 -4.02 -8.26 -13.68
C GLU A 37 -5.32 -8.55 -12.92
N GLY A 38 -6.13 -9.48 -13.46
CA GLY A 38 -7.37 -9.93 -12.84
C GLY A 38 -8.37 -8.80 -12.58
N ALA A 39 -8.97 -8.80 -11.38
CA ALA A 39 -10.03 -7.87 -11.02
C ALA A 39 -9.60 -6.40 -10.99
N ASN A 40 -8.30 -6.13 -10.82
CA ASN A 40 -7.75 -4.78 -10.74
C ASN A 40 -7.33 -4.20 -12.10
N LYS A 41 -7.34 -5.01 -13.16
CA LYS A 41 -6.94 -4.56 -14.50
C LYS A 41 -7.87 -3.46 -15.02
N ASN A 42 -7.28 -2.36 -15.47
CA ASN A 42 -7.98 -1.17 -15.98
C ASN A 42 -8.99 -0.56 -15.00
N LYS A 43 -8.87 -0.84 -13.70
CA LYS A 43 -9.71 -0.21 -12.68
C LYS A 43 -9.09 1.10 -12.20
N PRO A 44 -9.91 2.08 -11.79
CA PRO A 44 -9.41 3.31 -11.17
C PRO A 44 -8.50 3.00 -9.99
N VAL A 45 -7.37 3.71 -9.89
CA VAL A 45 -6.47 3.58 -8.74
C VAL A 45 -7.12 4.17 -7.49
N LYS A 46 -7.87 5.28 -7.63
CA LYS A 46 -8.67 5.82 -6.53
C LYS A 46 -9.75 4.81 -6.14
N GLY A 47 -9.81 4.46 -4.87
CA GLY A 47 -10.69 3.44 -4.31
C GLY A 47 -10.12 2.01 -4.32
N MET A 48 -8.93 1.79 -4.90
CA MET A 48 -8.31 0.47 -4.94
C MET A 48 -7.71 0.10 -3.57
N THR A 49 -8.00 -1.11 -3.10
CA THR A 49 -7.26 -1.71 -1.98
C THR A 49 -5.90 -2.19 -2.48
N ILE A 50 -4.84 -1.56 -2.01
CA ILE A 50 -3.46 -1.82 -2.43
C ILE A 50 -2.64 -2.53 -1.36
N LEU A 51 -3.12 -2.59 -0.11
CA LEU A 51 -2.46 -3.26 1.01
C LEU A 51 -3.45 -4.21 1.68
N TRP A 52 -3.02 -5.43 2.01
CA TRP A 52 -3.86 -6.41 2.70
C TRP A 52 -3.06 -7.43 3.50
N ASN A 53 -3.74 -8.08 4.46
CA ASN A 53 -3.25 -9.20 5.27
C ASN A 53 -2.05 -8.90 6.18
N LEU A 54 -1.71 -7.64 6.43
CA LEU A 54 -0.67 -7.28 7.39
C LEU A 54 -1.13 -7.62 8.81
N LYS A 55 -0.33 -8.42 9.53
CA LYS A 55 -0.60 -8.83 10.91
C LYS A 55 0.42 -8.20 11.84
N ALA A 56 0.04 -7.96 13.09
CA ALA A 56 0.95 -7.47 14.11
C ALA A 56 2.15 -8.44 14.26
N ASP A 57 3.35 -7.89 14.28
CA ASP A 57 4.63 -8.60 14.34
C ASP A 57 5.58 -7.87 15.31
N GLY A 58 5.06 -7.59 16.51
CA GLY A 58 5.71 -6.80 17.55
C GLY A 58 5.11 -5.42 17.72
N ALA A 59 5.66 -4.66 18.67
CA ALA A 59 5.21 -3.31 18.97
C ALA A 59 5.41 -2.40 17.75
N ASN A 60 4.33 -1.76 17.28
CA ASN A 60 4.34 -0.84 16.14
C ASN A 60 4.82 -1.47 14.82
N LYS A 61 4.78 -2.80 14.68
CA LYS A 61 5.26 -3.52 13.50
C LYS A 61 4.19 -4.45 12.95
N TRP A 62 4.13 -4.54 11.63
CA TRP A 62 3.26 -5.45 10.91
C TRP A 62 4.00 -6.16 9.78
N SER A 63 3.68 -7.43 9.56
CA SER A 63 4.29 -8.24 8.51
C SER A 63 3.32 -9.27 7.94
N GLY A 64 3.80 -10.08 6.99
CA GLY A 64 3.03 -11.17 6.38
C GLY A 64 1.97 -10.72 5.36
N GLY A 65 1.81 -9.42 5.16
CA GLY A 65 0.87 -8.89 4.19
C GLY A 65 1.49 -8.65 2.81
N THR A 66 0.74 -7.95 2.00
CA THR A 66 1.00 -7.79 0.57
C THR A 66 0.67 -6.37 0.15
N ILE A 67 1.48 -5.82 -0.76
CA ILE A 67 1.26 -4.51 -1.38
C ILE A 67 1.22 -4.64 -2.90
N LEU A 68 0.22 -4.05 -3.54
CA LEU A 68 0.14 -3.82 -4.98
C LEU A 68 0.69 -2.42 -5.29
N ASP A 69 1.62 -2.31 -6.24
CA ASP A 69 2.03 -1.04 -6.82
C ASP A 69 1.20 -0.76 -8.09
N PRO A 70 0.24 0.17 -8.06
CA PRO A 70 -0.61 0.43 -9.22
C PRO A 70 0.14 1.09 -10.39
N ALA A 71 1.38 1.58 -10.18
CA ALA A 71 2.17 2.19 -11.25
C ALA A 71 2.75 1.13 -12.20
N ASN A 72 3.01 -0.08 -11.72
CA ASN A 72 3.56 -1.18 -12.53
C ASN A 72 2.74 -2.47 -12.47
N GLY A 73 1.66 -2.50 -11.67
CA GLY A 73 0.75 -3.63 -11.53
C GLY A 73 1.28 -4.81 -10.73
N LYS A 74 2.50 -4.70 -10.17
CA LYS A 74 3.15 -5.81 -9.46
C LYS A 74 2.78 -5.83 -7.99
N THR A 75 2.79 -7.04 -7.45
CA THR A 75 2.46 -7.31 -6.06
C THR A 75 3.71 -7.80 -5.31
N TYR A 76 3.91 -7.31 -4.09
CA TYR A 76 5.10 -7.52 -3.28
C TYR A 76 4.71 -7.99 -1.88
N LYS A 77 5.56 -8.83 -1.26
CA LYS A 77 5.43 -9.10 0.18
C LYS A 77 5.72 -7.82 0.94
N SER A 78 4.87 -7.47 1.90
CA SER A 78 4.95 -6.19 2.59
C SER A 78 5.10 -6.32 4.10
N LYS A 79 5.83 -5.35 4.65
CA LYS A 79 5.96 -5.11 6.09
C LYS A 79 5.87 -3.61 6.35
N MET A 80 5.41 -3.26 7.55
CA MET A 80 5.22 -1.89 7.98
C MET A 80 5.77 -1.68 9.40
N GLU A 81 6.33 -0.51 9.66
CA GLU A 81 6.78 -0.09 10.99
C GLU A 81 6.37 1.35 11.25
N LEU A 82 5.59 1.58 12.31
CA LEU A 82 5.20 2.91 12.73
C LEU A 82 6.32 3.51 13.59
N GLN A 83 6.89 4.61 13.12
CA GLN A 83 8.00 5.29 13.78
C GLN A 83 7.54 5.97 15.08
N PRO A 84 8.47 6.23 16.03
CA PRO A 84 8.17 6.98 17.23
C PRO A 84 7.47 8.32 16.93
N GLY A 85 6.47 8.66 17.73
CA GLY A 85 5.61 9.83 17.52
C GLY A 85 4.44 9.61 16.57
N GLY A 86 4.37 8.48 15.86
CA GLY A 86 3.16 8.05 15.14
C GLY A 86 2.83 8.85 13.87
N THR A 87 3.70 9.76 13.42
CA THR A 87 3.48 10.60 12.23
C THR A 87 4.13 10.04 10.96
N ARG A 88 5.01 9.05 11.10
CA ARG A 88 5.73 8.42 9.99
C ARG A 88 5.55 6.92 10.04
N LEU A 89 5.32 6.32 8.87
CA LEU A 89 5.09 4.90 8.70
C LEU A 89 6.02 4.40 7.61
N ASP A 90 6.98 3.55 7.98
CA ASP A 90 7.84 2.90 7.00
C ASP A 90 7.10 1.71 6.40
N VAL A 91 7.06 1.66 5.09
CA VAL A 91 6.41 0.61 4.30
C VAL A 91 7.46 0.00 3.38
N SER A 92 7.59 -1.32 3.41
CA SER A 92 8.51 -2.05 2.55
C SER A 92 7.76 -3.05 1.68
N GLY A 93 8.30 -3.28 0.48
CA GLY A 93 7.83 -4.27 -0.49
C GLY A 93 9.02 -5.05 -1.04
N CYS A 94 8.95 -6.39 -1.03
CA CYS A 94 10.00 -7.27 -1.52
C CYS A 94 9.49 -8.32 -2.52
N ILE A 95 10.30 -8.60 -3.55
CA ILE A 95 10.22 -9.81 -4.38
C ILE A 95 11.55 -10.54 -4.24
N ALA A 96 11.49 -11.79 -3.75
CA ALA A 96 12.68 -12.58 -3.42
C ALA A 96 13.66 -11.77 -2.54
N PHE A 97 14.85 -11.45 -3.07
CA PHE A 97 15.91 -10.71 -2.38
C PHE A 97 15.92 -9.20 -2.70
N ILE A 98 15.07 -8.72 -3.60
CA ILE A 98 14.99 -7.31 -3.98
C ILE A 98 13.87 -6.64 -3.19
N CYS A 99 14.25 -5.68 -2.34
CA CYS A 99 13.32 -4.90 -1.52
C CYS A 99 13.39 -3.41 -1.88
N ARG A 100 12.26 -2.73 -1.74
CA ARG A 100 12.17 -1.27 -1.72
C ARG A 100 11.41 -0.84 -0.47
N ALA A 101 11.80 0.29 0.10
CA ALA A 101 11.14 0.88 1.25
C ALA A 101 10.79 2.34 0.96
N GLN A 102 9.72 2.81 1.60
CA GLN A 102 9.25 4.20 1.55
C GLN A 102 8.75 4.59 2.94
N THR A 103 8.96 5.86 3.30
CA THR A 103 8.36 6.44 4.51
C THR A 103 7.13 7.25 4.11
N TRP A 104 5.98 6.84 4.61
CA TRP A 104 4.71 7.53 4.43
C TRP A 104 4.50 8.51 5.59
N GLN A 105 4.03 9.71 5.25
CA GLN A 105 3.68 10.72 6.24
C GLN A 105 2.18 10.66 6.50
N ARG A 106 1.79 10.76 7.76
CA ARG A 106 0.40 10.91 8.15
C ARG A 106 -0.07 12.33 7.81
N GLU A 107 -1.20 12.41 7.13
CA GLU A 107 -1.94 13.66 6.87
C GLU A 107 -2.85 14.00 8.05
#